data_AF-A0A3N1H025-F1
#
_entry.id   AF-A0A3N1H025-F1
#
_cell.length_a   1.000
_cell.length_b   1.000
_cell.length_c   1.000
_cell.angle_alpha   90.00
_cell.angle_beta   90.00
_cell.angle_gamma   90.00
#
_symmetry.space_group_name_H-M   'P 1'
#
loop_
_entity.id
_entity.type
_entity.pdbx_description
1 polymer ?
#
loop_
_entity_poly.entity_id
_entity_poly.type
_entity_poly.pdbx_seq_one_letter_code
_entity_poly.pdbx_strand_id
1 'polypeptide(L)'
;MRVKPMIACVGLLAGALVAVASSTAQAAPTRYEAESTPAVCSGAIDTDWTGYSGSGFCNGSNSTGGYLQFTVVAAAAGTATVGVRFANGTSTARSAALLVNGSTVQSPSFEGTGAWSTWVTRTFSVSLTAGSNTIRLNPTTSAGLPNVDYLDVEAGGGDPQPQPPGGLVGWAAQAGGTTGGAGGSTVTVSTFADFRTQAQSSGAKTILVNGMLSGSGTVEIGADKTIRGVGSGSGISGTTLNIEDMSPANVIIQNMNIRGKVGGDAIQIESATHIWIDHNTMSSTIEDSPDHYDGMLDITHAADYITVSWNVIRNHWKTSLVGHSDGNGSEDRGHLRVTYHHNWFDRTFERSPRVRFGETVHVFNNYYTNVDNNADSYAIASVMDAGLLVEGNVFENVRQACWSASGYADSDPGRLVARNNSLTDSGPCEVNGTVAAIPYSYTADAVGTVKSSVTAGSGAGKL
;
A
#
# COMPACT_ATOMS: atom_id res chain seq x y z
N MET A 1 -48.59 -63.93 29.01
CA MET A 1 -47.46 -63.18 28.41
C MET A 1 -47.97 -61.86 27.83
N ARG A 2 -47.51 -60.72 28.36
CA ARG A 2 -47.09 -59.51 27.64
C ARG A 2 -46.89 -58.38 28.64
N VAL A 3 -45.65 -57.91 28.69
CA VAL A 3 -45.10 -56.92 29.62
C VAL A 3 -45.23 -55.52 29.00
N LYS A 4 -45.49 -54.51 29.85
CA LYS A 4 -45.66 -53.08 29.52
C LYS A 4 -44.36 -52.44 28.98
N PRO A 5 -44.44 -51.34 28.20
CA PRO A 5 -43.26 -50.68 27.64
C PRO A 5 -42.57 -49.78 28.67
N MET A 6 -41.25 -49.67 28.51
CA MET A 6 -40.31 -48.96 29.36
C MET A 6 -39.98 -47.60 28.71
N ILE A 7 -40.04 -46.52 29.48
CA ILE A 7 -39.63 -45.16 29.08
C ILE A 7 -38.17 -44.97 29.49
N ALA A 8 -37.32 -44.55 28.56
CA ALA A 8 -35.94 -44.14 28.83
C ALA A 8 -35.76 -42.64 28.55
N CYS A 9 -35.42 -41.87 29.60
CA CYS A 9 -34.93 -40.50 29.49
C CYS A 9 -33.43 -40.50 29.21
N VAL A 10 -32.98 -39.77 28.20
CA VAL A 10 -31.56 -39.48 27.96
C VAL A 10 -31.34 -38.00 28.24
N GLY A 11 -30.53 -37.69 29.26
CA GLY A 11 -30.06 -36.34 29.55
C GLY A 11 -28.86 -35.97 28.69
N LEU A 12 -28.87 -34.76 28.12
CA LEU A 12 -27.75 -34.18 27.38
C LEU A 12 -26.80 -33.47 28.36
N LEU A 13 -25.52 -33.86 28.38
CA LEU A 13 -24.43 -33.05 28.95
C LEU A 13 -23.78 -32.24 27.83
N ALA A 14 -23.74 -30.92 27.94
CA ALA A 14 -22.96 -30.04 27.07
C ALA A 14 -21.63 -29.69 27.75
N GLY A 15 -20.51 -30.09 27.15
CA GLY A 15 -19.17 -29.67 27.56
C GLY A 15 -18.73 -28.42 26.79
N ALA A 16 -18.34 -27.37 27.51
CA ALA A 16 -17.78 -26.15 26.91
C ALA A 16 -16.30 -26.38 26.55
N LEU A 17 -15.96 -26.23 25.26
CA LEU A 17 -14.57 -26.15 24.81
C LEU A 17 -14.07 -24.70 25.00
N VAL A 18 -13.06 -24.52 25.85
CA VAL A 18 -12.29 -23.28 25.93
C VAL A 18 -11.19 -23.35 24.86
N ALA A 19 -11.30 -22.53 23.82
CA ALA A 19 -10.25 -22.38 22.82
C ALA A 19 -9.13 -21.50 23.39
N VAL A 20 -7.96 -22.08 23.63
CA VAL A 20 -6.76 -21.34 24.00
C VAL A 20 -6.17 -20.77 22.71
N ALA A 21 -6.23 -19.45 22.53
CA ALA A 21 -5.58 -18.78 21.39
C ALA A 21 -4.06 -18.99 21.49
N SER A 22 -3.48 -19.61 20.46
CA SER A 22 -2.03 -19.79 20.35
C SER A 22 -1.44 -18.49 19.81
N SER A 23 -0.63 -17.79 20.60
CA SER A 23 0.20 -16.69 20.09
C SER A 23 1.29 -17.29 19.20
N THR A 24 1.26 -17.00 17.90
CA THR A 24 2.35 -17.35 16.99
C THR A 24 3.58 -16.52 17.36
N ALA A 25 4.62 -17.17 17.86
CA ALA A 25 5.93 -16.55 18.05
C ALA A 25 6.51 -16.17 16.67
N GLN A 26 6.81 -14.88 16.46
CA GLN A 26 7.46 -14.41 15.24
C GLN A 26 8.92 -14.91 15.25
N ALA A 27 9.29 -15.69 14.24
CA ALA A 27 10.65 -16.21 14.12
C ALA A 27 11.62 -15.05 13.82
N ALA A 28 12.76 -15.01 14.51
CA ALA A 28 13.83 -14.07 14.19
C ALA A 28 14.31 -14.27 12.74
N PRO A 29 14.74 -13.21 12.03
CA PRO A 29 15.30 -13.35 10.68
C PRO A 29 16.48 -14.31 10.69
N THR A 30 16.56 -15.15 9.66
CA THR A 30 17.71 -16.03 9.44
C THR A 30 18.78 -15.27 8.70
N ARG A 31 19.95 -15.10 9.33
CA ARG A 31 21.10 -14.42 8.73
C ARG A 31 21.91 -15.36 7.86
N TYR A 32 22.37 -14.83 6.73
CA TYR A 32 23.35 -15.42 5.84
C TYR A 32 24.50 -14.42 5.66
N GLU A 33 25.64 -14.69 6.28
CA GLU A 33 26.84 -13.86 6.18
C GLU A 33 27.45 -13.98 4.76
N ALA A 34 27.83 -12.86 4.14
CA ALA A 34 28.24 -12.83 2.74
C ALA A 34 29.58 -13.54 2.48
N GLU A 35 30.38 -13.73 3.52
CA GLU A 35 31.70 -14.36 3.50
C GLU A 35 31.70 -15.86 3.77
N SER A 36 30.55 -16.44 4.11
CA SER A 36 30.47 -17.84 4.50
C SER A 36 29.50 -18.63 3.64
N THR A 37 29.76 -19.93 3.48
CA THR A 37 28.83 -20.82 2.79
C THR A 37 27.48 -20.85 3.53
N PRO A 38 26.34 -20.74 2.83
CA PRO A 38 26.18 -21.02 1.40
C PRO A 38 26.18 -19.78 0.49
N ALA A 39 26.72 -18.65 0.94
CA ALA A 39 26.95 -17.48 0.09
C ALA A 39 28.16 -17.69 -0.83
N VAL A 40 28.13 -17.04 -2.00
CA VAL A 40 29.21 -17.00 -2.98
C VAL A 40 29.38 -15.55 -3.42
N CYS A 41 30.46 -14.93 -2.97
CA CYS A 41 30.93 -13.62 -3.43
C CYS A 41 31.87 -13.83 -4.62
N SER A 42 31.62 -13.17 -5.75
CA SER A 42 32.54 -13.20 -6.90
C SER A 42 33.74 -12.24 -6.74
N GLY A 43 33.71 -11.42 -5.69
CA GLY A 43 34.77 -10.47 -5.34
C GLY A 43 35.72 -11.04 -4.29
N ALA A 44 36.21 -10.18 -3.41
CA ALA A 44 37.06 -10.56 -2.28
C ALA A 44 36.23 -10.58 -0.99
N ILE A 45 36.65 -11.42 -0.04
CA ILE A 45 36.21 -11.32 1.34
C ILE A 45 37.24 -10.48 2.08
N ASP A 46 36.83 -9.30 2.51
CA ASP A 46 37.69 -8.33 3.17
C ASP A 46 37.28 -8.11 4.64
N THR A 47 38.19 -7.50 5.40
CA THR A 47 38.04 -7.23 6.83
C THR A 47 38.56 -5.85 7.22
N ASP A 48 38.83 -4.99 6.25
CA ASP A 48 39.57 -3.73 6.40
C ASP A 48 38.70 -2.53 6.86
N TRP A 49 37.38 -2.71 6.94
CA TRP A 49 36.44 -1.75 7.52
C TRP A 49 35.84 -2.27 8.82
N THR A 50 35.59 -1.42 9.80
CA THR A 50 34.95 -1.84 11.05
C THR A 50 33.42 -1.89 10.91
N GLY A 51 32.75 -2.63 11.79
CA GLY A 51 31.29 -2.61 11.94
C GLY A 51 30.50 -3.63 11.10
N TYR A 52 31.17 -4.52 10.36
CA TYR A 52 30.57 -5.72 9.74
C TYR A 52 30.25 -6.81 10.79
N SER A 53 29.46 -7.82 10.44
CA SER A 53 29.22 -9.01 11.28
C SER A 53 29.98 -10.23 10.78
N GLY A 54 30.01 -11.29 11.60
CA GLY A 54 30.76 -12.49 11.23
C GLY A 54 32.27 -12.23 11.19
N SER A 55 32.91 -12.75 10.15
CA SER A 55 34.36 -12.81 9.97
C SER A 55 34.90 -11.92 8.85
N GLY A 56 34.02 -11.30 8.07
CA GLY A 56 34.37 -10.40 6.98
C GLY A 56 33.11 -9.93 6.25
N PHE A 57 33.29 -9.35 5.06
CA PHE A 57 32.19 -8.96 4.18
C PHE A 57 32.58 -9.16 2.72
N CYS A 58 31.60 -9.24 1.83
CA CYS A 58 31.85 -9.30 0.39
C CYS A 58 32.17 -7.91 -0.16
N ASN A 59 33.41 -7.71 -0.60
CA ASN A 59 33.82 -6.59 -1.43
C ASN A 59 33.65 -6.98 -2.90
N GLY A 60 32.58 -6.49 -3.52
CA GLY A 60 32.26 -6.79 -4.92
C GLY A 60 33.33 -6.29 -5.88
N SER A 61 33.61 -7.06 -6.93
CA SER A 61 34.49 -6.58 -8.01
C SER A 61 33.90 -5.32 -8.65
N ASN A 62 34.73 -4.30 -8.91
CA ASN A 62 34.35 -3.09 -9.66
C ASN A 62 34.13 -3.44 -11.14
N SER A 63 33.05 -4.17 -11.43
CA SER A 63 32.72 -4.72 -12.74
C SER A 63 31.23 -5.08 -12.80
N THR A 64 30.63 -4.94 -13.98
CA THR A 64 29.25 -5.40 -14.28
C THR A 64 29.13 -6.93 -14.34
N GLY A 65 30.24 -7.66 -14.39
CA GLY A 65 30.27 -9.13 -14.40
C GLY A 65 30.36 -9.79 -13.02
N GLY A 66 30.45 -9.00 -11.95
CA GLY A 66 30.46 -9.53 -10.58
C GLY A 66 29.10 -10.06 -10.12
N TYR A 67 29.07 -10.73 -8.98
CA TYR A 67 27.82 -11.07 -8.27
C TYR A 67 28.09 -11.40 -6.80
N LEU A 68 27.02 -11.32 -6.01
CA LEU A 68 26.93 -11.95 -4.70
C LEU A 68 25.66 -12.79 -4.68
N GLN A 69 25.78 -14.09 -4.39
CA GLN A 69 24.64 -15.00 -4.33
C GLN A 69 24.55 -15.67 -2.97
N PHE A 70 23.37 -15.65 -2.38
CA PHE A 70 23.00 -16.41 -1.19
C PHE A 70 22.14 -17.60 -1.62
N THR A 71 22.33 -18.75 -0.97
CA THR A 71 21.39 -19.88 -1.05
C THR A 71 20.63 -19.95 0.26
N VAL A 72 19.31 -19.77 0.21
CA VAL A 72 18.46 -19.65 1.40
C VAL A 72 17.44 -20.77 1.40
N VAL A 73 17.10 -21.30 2.57
CA VAL A 73 16.10 -22.36 2.70
C VAL A 73 14.84 -21.78 3.31
N ALA A 74 13.73 -21.85 2.59
CA ALA A 74 12.40 -21.46 3.07
C ALA A 74 11.61 -22.71 3.47
N ALA A 75 11.01 -22.70 4.66
CA ALA A 75 10.21 -23.83 5.15
C ALA A 75 8.91 -24.04 4.33
N ALA A 76 8.38 -22.97 3.76
CA ALA A 76 7.20 -22.96 2.90
C ALA A 76 7.42 -21.98 1.74
N ALA A 77 6.62 -22.12 0.67
CA ALA A 77 6.56 -21.13 -0.38
C ALA A 77 5.82 -19.89 0.15
N GLY A 78 6.27 -18.70 -0.22
CA GLY A 78 5.66 -17.45 0.22
C GLY A 78 6.57 -16.25 0.04
N THR A 79 6.04 -15.07 0.35
CA THR A 79 6.83 -13.83 0.36
C THR A 79 7.72 -13.79 1.60
N ALA A 80 8.98 -13.44 1.39
CA ALA A 80 9.96 -13.21 2.43
C ALA A 80 10.47 -11.77 2.36
N THR A 81 10.72 -11.18 3.53
CA THR A 81 11.46 -9.92 3.63
C THR A 81 12.93 -10.25 3.67
N VAL A 82 13.71 -9.63 2.79
CA VAL A 82 15.17 -9.80 2.74
C VAL A 82 15.86 -8.47 2.98
N GLY A 83 16.66 -8.39 4.03
CA GLY A 83 17.47 -7.24 4.39
C GLY A 83 18.90 -7.42 3.92
N VAL A 84 19.35 -6.60 2.97
CA VAL A 84 20.75 -6.54 2.55
C VAL A 84 21.43 -5.44 3.36
N ARG A 85 22.37 -5.82 4.23
CA ARG A 85 23.23 -4.85 4.92
C ARG A 85 24.45 -4.53 4.07
N PHE A 86 24.66 -3.26 3.78
CA PHE A 86 25.70 -2.81 2.87
C PHE A 86 26.38 -1.51 3.35
N ALA A 87 27.57 -1.26 2.83
CA ALA A 87 28.28 0.00 2.93
C ALA A 87 28.73 0.47 1.54
N ASN A 88 28.52 1.75 1.24
CA ASN A 88 29.02 2.42 0.04
C ASN A 88 29.68 3.73 0.47
N GLY A 89 30.99 3.70 0.67
CA GLY A 89 31.75 4.89 1.11
C GLY A 89 31.91 5.98 0.03
N THR A 90 31.31 5.81 -1.15
CA THR A 90 31.32 6.82 -2.21
C THR A 90 30.01 7.62 -2.22
N SER A 91 29.97 8.74 -2.95
CA SER A 91 28.74 9.50 -3.20
C SER A 91 27.93 9.01 -4.40
N THR A 92 28.45 8.06 -5.18
CA THR A 92 27.79 7.53 -6.37
C THR A 92 27.07 6.22 -6.03
N ALA A 93 25.81 6.12 -6.41
CA ALA A 93 25.03 4.93 -6.19
C ALA A 93 25.61 3.72 -6.95
N ARG A 94 25.58 2.55 -6.32
CA ARG A 94 25.97 1.28 -6.92
C ARG A 94 24.70 0.47 -7.20
N SER A 95 24.19 0.52 -8.42
CA SER A 95 22.96 -0.18 -8.78
C SER A 95 23.19 -1.66 -9.08
N ALA A 96 22.19 -2.50 -8.78
CA ALA A 96 22.21 -3.93 -9.02
C ALA A 96 20.85 -4.44 -9.53
N ALA A 97 20.85 -5.54 -10.26
CA ALA A 97 19.69 -6.40 -10.45
C ALA A 97 19.62 -7.40 -9.29
N LEU A 98 18.46 -7.48 -8.64
CA LEU A 98 18.15 -8.49 -7.64
C LEU A 98 17.43 -9.64 -8.32
N LEU A 99 18.04 -10.83 -8.29
CA LEU A 99 17.51 -12.05 -8.90
C LEU A 99 17.09 -13.04 -7.82
N VAL A 100 15.95 -13.70 -8.03
CA VAL A 100 15.49 -14.83 -7.23
C VAL A 100 15.32 -16.04 -8.15
N ASN A 101 15.96 -17.15 -7.82
CA ASN A 101 15.92 -18.38 -8.62
C ASN A 101 16.25 -18.13 -10.11
N GLY A 102 17.21 -17.23 -10.36
CA GLY A 102 17.69 -16.86 -11.69
C GLY A 102 16.85 -15.81 -12.43
N SER A 103 15.71 -15.36 -11.89
CA SER A 103 14.87 -14.33 -12.50
C SER A 103 15.05 -12.98 -11.81
N THR A 104 15.27 -11.90 -12.56
CA THR A 104 15.31 -10.54 -12.01
C THR A 104 13.95 -10.17 -11.45
N VAL A 105 13.88 -9.87 -10.16
CA VAL A 105 12.65 -9.47 -9.46
C VAL A 105 12.62 -7.97 -9.18
N GLN A 106 13.77 -7.33 -8.98
CA GLN A 106 13.90 -5.89 -8.72
C GLN A 106 15.25 -5.37 -9.25
N SER A 107 15.41 -4.05 -9.37
CA SER A 107 16.67 -3.39 -9.73
C SER A 107 17.07 -2.30 -8.73
N PRO A 108 17.53 -2.67 -7.51
CA PRO A 108 17.85 -1.69 -6.47
C PRO A 108 19.07 -0.81 -6.76
N SER A 109 19.07 0.38 -6.17
CA SER A 109 20.18 1.36 -6.18
C SER A 109 20.82 1.52 -4.79
N PHE A 110 22.07 1.11 -4.59
CA PHE A 110 22.73 1.21 -3.29
C PHE A 110 23.46 2.56 -3.15
N GLU A 111 22.78 3.54 -2.54
CA GLU A 111 23.27 4.91 -2.34
C GLU A 111 24.47 4.99 -1.40
N GLY A 112 25.17 6.13 -1.42
CA GLY A 112 26.30 6.39 -0.53
C GLY A 112 25.90 6.35 0.95
N THR A 113 26.63 5.60 1.77
CA THR A 113 26.44 5.50 3.23
C THR A 113 27.34 6.46 4.02
N GLY A 114 28.12 7.28 3.32
CA GLY A 114 29.02 8.29 3.90
C GLY A 114 30.42 7.79 4.26
N ALA A 115 30.56 6.52 4.63
CA ALA A 115 31.86 5.86 4.84
C ALA A 115 31.75 4.35 4.64
N TRP A 116 32.86 3.69 4.29
CA TRP A 116 32.91 2.23 4.14
C TRP A 116 32.76 1.46 5.46
N SER A 117 32.91 2.13 6.61
CA SER A 117 32.58 1.61 7.95
C SER A 117 31.15 1.94 8.40
N THR A 118 30.37 2.66 7.59
CA THR A 118 28.97 2.99 7.88
C THR A 118 28.07 2.03 7.10
N TRP A 119 27.41 1.16 7.85
CA TRP A 119 26.59 0.09 7.29
C TRP A 119 25.12 0.40 7.48
N VAL A 120 24.34 0.28 6.42
CA VAL A 120 22.88 0.46 6.43
C VAL A 120 22.21 -0.77 5.85
N THR A 121 21.00 -1.06 6.30
CA THR A 121 20.21 -2.19 5.79
C THR A 121 19.14 -1.68 4.85
N ARG A 122 19.09 -2.24 3.64
CA ARG A 122 17.98 -2.04 2.70
C ARG A 122 17.16 -3.32 2.60
N THR A 123 15.85 -3.19 2.74
CA THR A 123 14.92 -4.32 2.69
C THR A 123 14.25 -4.44 1.34
N PHE A 124 13.99 -5.68 0.93
CA PHE A 124 13.27 -6.05 -0.29
C PHE A 124 12.24 -7.13 0.05
N SER A 125 11.11 -7.14 -0.65
CA SER A 125 10.17 -8.26 -0.61
C SER A 125 10.43 -9.16 -1.81
N VAL A 126 10.59 -10.46 -1.56
CA VAL A 126 10.85 -11.47 -2.60
C VAL A 126 9.97 -12.69 -2.41
N SER A 127 9.53 -13.32 -3.49
CA SER A 127 8.79 -14.59 -3.44
C SER A 127 9.75 -15.77 -3.43
N LEU A 128 9.68 -16.61 -2.41
CA LEU A 128 10.46 -17.84 -2.28
C LEU A 128 9.56 -19.06 -2.51
N THR A 129 10.15 -20.11 -3.08
CA THR A 129 9.54 -21.44 -3.13
C THR A 129 9.87 -22.22 -1.86
N ALA A 130 9.07 -23.24 -1.51
CA ALA A 130 9.43 -24.13 -0.41
C ALA A 130 10.73 -24.87 -0.74
N GLY A 131 11.66 -24.92 0.21
CA GLY A 131 12.99 -25.49 0.04
C GLY A 131 14.04 -24.46 -0.34
N SER A 132 15.02 -24.88 -1.14
CA SER A 132 16.19 -24.08 -1.49
C SER A 132 15.87 -23.02 -2.54
N ASN A 133 16.30 -21.78 -2.31
CA ASN A 133 16.17 -20.66 -3.22
C ASN A 133 17.53 -19.96 -3.39
N THR A 134 17.78 -19.38 -4.56
CA THR A 134 18.92 -18.47 -4.75
C THR A 134 18.46 -17.02 -4.75
N ILE A 135 19.20 -16.18 -4.04
CA ILE A 135 19.03 -14.72 -4.03
C ILE A 135 20.35 -14.11 -4.45
N ARG A 136 20.36 -13.40 -5.58
CA ARG A 136 21.59 -12.92 -6.21
C ARG A 136 21.51 -11.43 -6.53
N LEU A 137 22.58 -10.71 -6.21
CA LEU A 137 22.81 -9.32 -6.61
C LEU A 137 23.81 -9.30 -7.77
N ASN A 138 23.40 -8.75 -8.92
CA ASN A 138 24.26 -8.51 -10.07
C ASN A 138 24.45 -7.00 -10.27
N PRO A 139 25.66 -6.45 -10.17
CA PRO A 139 25.89 -5.03 -10.42
C PRO A 139 25.53 -4.68 -11.86
N THR A 140 24.85 -3.55 -12.04
CA THR A 140 24.47 -3.04 -13.37
C THR A 140 25.38 -1.93 -13.87
N THR A 141 26.33 -1.48 -13.04
CA THR A 141 27.32 -0.46 -13.39
C THR A 141 28.75 -0.99 -13.22
N SER A 142 29.71 -0.36 -13.90
CA SER A 142 31.13 -0.72 -13.79
C SER A 142 31.73 -0.46 -12.42
N ALA A 143 31.04 0.28 -11.54
CA ALA A 143 31.45 0.48 -10.16
C ALA A 143 31.27 -0.78 -9.31
N GLY A 144 30.56 -1.82 -9.78
CA GLY A 144 30.34 -3.04 -9.02
C GLY A 144 29.30 -2.90 -7.91
N LEU A 145 29.21 -3.92 -7.05
CA LEU A 145 28.35 -3.92 -5.86
C LEU A 145 28.94 -3.03 -4.76
N PRO A 146 28.13 -2.49 -3.82
CA PRO A 146 28.67 -2.00 -2.55
C PRO A 146 29.35 -3.14 -1.77
N ASN A 147 30.01 -2.80 -0.66
CA ASN A 147 30.40 -3.81 0.31
C ASN A 147 29.13 -4.38 0.93
N VAL A 148 28.95 -5.70 0.90
CA VAL A 148 27.77 -6.36 1.45
C VAL A 148 28.21 -7.25 2.60
N ASP A 149 27.65 -7.01 3.76
CA ASP A 149 27.95 -7.72 5.01
C ASP A 149 27.15 -9.03 5.08
N TYR A 150 25.82 -8.92 5.09
CA TYR A 150 24.94 -10.09 5.15
C TYR A 150 23.62 -9.87 4.45
N LEU A 151 22.90 -10.98 4.30
CA LEU A 151 21.49 -11.04 3.97
C LEU A 151 20.72 -11.62 5.16
N ASP A 152 19.82 -10.83 5.74
CA ASP A 152 18.82 -11.32 6.69
C ASP A 152 17.57 -11.72 5.92
N VAL A 153 17.06 -12.93 6.14
CA VAL A 153 15.85 -13.46 5.52
C VAL A 153 14.82 -13.76 6.60
N GLU A 154 13.75 -12.99 6.59
CA GLU A 154 12.56 -13.29 7.39
C GLU A 154 11.57 -14.03 6.47
N ALA A 155 11.65 -15.36 6.51
CA ALA A 155 10.66 -16.21 5.85
C ALA A 155 9.36 -16.17 6.67
N GLY A 156 8.25 -15.77 6.06
CA GLY A 156 6.95 -15.68 6.71
C GLY A 156 6.48 -17.06 7.21
N GLY A 157 6.76 -17.37 8.48
CA GLY A 157 6.15 -18.44 9.25
C GLY A 157 4.92 -17.99 10.06
N GLY A 158 4.61 -16.69 10.03
CA GLY A 158 3.28 -16.14 10.29
C GLY A 158 2.65 -15.76 8.96
N ASP A 159 1.33 -15.81 8.91
CA ASP A 159 0.43 -15.42 7.81
C ASP A 159 1.14 -14.60 6.71
N PRO A 160 1.19 -15.09 5.45
CA PRO A 160 2.03 -14.53 4.42
C PRO A 160 1.81 -13.02 4.35
N GLN A 161 2.92 -12.32 4.19
CA GLN A 161 2.96 -10.89 4.01
C GLN A 161 3.28 -10.56 2.54
N PRO A 162 2.41 -10.85 1.56
CA PRO A 162 2.68 -10.43 0.21
C PRO A 162 2.77 -8.89 0.12
N GLN A 163 3.36 -8.44 -0.98
CA GLN A 163 3.13 -7.10 -1.48
C GLN A 163 2.21 -7.27 -2.68
N PRO A 164 1.37 -6.26 -3.02
CA PRO A 164 0.66 -6.23 -4.28
C PRO A 164 1.52 -6.74 -5.43
N PRO A 165 0.97 -7.50 -6.39
CA PRO A 165 1.61 -7.66 -7.68
C PRO A 165 1.94 -6.27 -8.25
N GLY A 166 3.23 -5.89 -8.27
CA GLY A 166 3.72 -4.68 -8.96
C GLY A 166 4.34 -3.54 -8.13
N GLY A 167 4.23 -3.53 -6.79
CA GLY A 167 4.76 -2.42 -5.96
C GLY A 167 4.05 -1.07 -6.18
N LEU A 168 4.61 0.03 -5.66
CA LEU A 168 4.03 1.37 -5.80
C LEU A 168 4.10 1.85 -7.27
N VAL A 169 2.94 2.08 -7.87
CA VAL A 169 2.77 2.68 -9.20
C VAL A 169 1.92 3.93 -9.07
N GLY A 170 2.36 5.04 -9.67
CA GLY A 170 1.58 6.27 -9.70
C GLY A 170 2.34 7.49 -9.24
N TRP A 171 1.58 8.53 -8.94
CA TRP A 171 2.12 9.84 -8.54
C TRP A 171 2.95 9.79 -7.25
N ALA A 172 2.63 8.92 -6.30
CA ALA A 172 3.43 8.77 -5.09
C ALA A 172 4.83 8.17 -5.34
N ALA A 173 5.07 7.58 -6.53
CA ALA A 173 6.40 7.11 -6.96
C ALA A 173 7.25 8.23 -7.60
N GLN A 174 6.64 9.37 -7.95
CA GLN A 174 7.34 10.46 -8.62
C GLN A 174 8.10 11.33 -7.62
N ALA A 175 8.95 12.21 -8.13
CA ALA A 175 9.62 13.28 -7.36
C ALA A 175 10.33 12.82 -6.07
N GLY A 176 10.92 11.63 -6.05
CA GLY A 176 11.61 11.07 -4.87
C GLY A 176 10.92 9.84 -4.27
N GLY A 177 9.67 9.57 -4.67
CA GLY A 177 8.92 8.39 -4.27
C GLY A 177 8.37 8.46 -2.86
N THR A 178 7.74 7.37 -2.42
CA THR A 178 7.16 7.23 -1.08
C THR A 178 7.70 5.95 -0.46
N THR A 179 8.37 6.10 0.69
CA THR A 179 9.07 5.03 1.41
C THR A 179 8.54 4.82 2.83
N GLY A 180 7.71 5.73 3.34
CA GLY A 180 7.13 5.62 4.66
C GLY A 180 8.19 5.62 5.76
N GLY A 181 8.04 4.70 6.70
CA GLY A 181 8.95 4.50 7.82
C GLY A 181 10.18 3.64 7.53
N ALA A 182 10.54 3.44 6.25
CA ALA A 182 11.72 2.67 5.87
C ALA A 182 13.01 3.25 6.49
N GLY A 183 13.93 2.37 6.92
CA GLY A 183 15.13 2.76 7.65
C GLY A 183 14.90 3.14 9.13
N GLY A 184 13.65 3.20 9.56
CA GLY A 184 13.23 3.46 10.93
C GLY A 184 13.07 2.21 11.80
N SER A 185 12.78 2.44 13.09
CA SER A 185 12.40 1.35 14.01
C SER A 185 11.05 0.75 13.63
N THR A 186 10.86 -0.55 13.87
CA THR A 186 9.55 -1.21 13.78
C THR A 186 8.99 -1.41 15.18
N VAL A 187 7.71 -1.06 15.37
CA VAL A 187 6.98 -1.27 16.63
C VAL A 187 5.65 -1.95 16.35
N THR A 188 5.19 -2.80 17.27
CA THR A 188 3.84 -3.37 17.21
C THR A 188 2.99 -2.75 18.30
N VAL A 189 1.82 -2.23 17.92
CA VAL A 189 0.87 -1.58 18.82
C VAL A 189 -0.43 -2.40 18.86
N SER A 190 -0.99 -2.58 20.06
CA SER A 190 -2.25 -3.29 20.27
C SER A 190 -3.28 -2.46 21.05
N THR A 191 -2.99 -1.18 21.28
CA THR A 191 -3.91 -0.24 21.94
C THR A 191 -3.94 1.05 21.16
N PHE A 192 -5.09 1.74 21.19
CA PHE A 192 -5.26 3.02 20.51
C PHE A 192 -4.33 4.11 21.06
N ALA A 193 -4.09 4.12 22.38
CA ALA A 193 -3.19 5.08 23.02
C ALA A 193 -1.76 4.93 22.51
N ASP A 194 -1.24 3.70 22.45
CA ASP A 194 0.11 3.44 21.93
C ASP A 194 0.19 3.73 20.43
N PHE A 195 -0.82 3.32 19.64
CA PHE A 195 -0.91 3.69 18.23
C PHE A 195 -0.77 5.19 18.01
N ARG A 196 -1.55 6.00 18.75
CA ARG A 196 -1.50 7.46 18.67
C ARG A 196 -0.10 7.98 19.02
N THR A 197 0.49 7.50 20.12
CA THR A 197 1.85 7.90 20.51
C THR A 197 2.89 7.58 19.43
N GLN A 198 2.85 6.39 18.84
CA GLN A 198 3.81 6.01 17.81
C GLN A 198 3.58 6.76 16.49
N ALA A 199 2.32 6.98 16.10
CA ALA A 199 1.96 7.71 14.89
C ALA A 199 2.46 9.17 14.92
N GLN A 200 2.42 9.79 16.10
CA GLN A 200 2.86 11.17 16.34
C GLN A 200 4.36 11.29 16.64
N SER A 201 5.07 10.16 16.79
CA SER A 201 6.49 10.19 17.16
C SER A 201 7.38 10.73 16.05
N SER A 202 8.50 11.34 16.43
CA SER A 202 9.50 11.83 15.48
C SER A 202 10.30 10.69 14.85
N GLY A 203 10.81 10.94 13.64
CA GLY A 203 11.67 10.04 12.89
C GLY A 203 10.92 8.90 12.19
N ALA A 204 11.63 8.24 11.28
CA ALA A 204 11.09 7.14 10.50
C ALA A 204 10.63 5.99 11.41
N LYS A 205 9.41 5.47 11.17
CA LYS A 205 8.88 4.35 11.95
C LYS A 205 7.87 3.51 11.18
N THR A 206 8.03 2.18 11.28
CA THR A 206 7.01 1.21 10.88
C THR A 206 6.18 0.82 12.09
N ILE A 207 4.87 1.05 12.04
CA ILE A 207 3.90 0.82 13.09
C ILE A 207 2.99 -0.32 12.64
N LEU A 208 3.21 -1.50 13.22
CA LEU A 208 2.39 -2.68 13.01
C LEU A 208 1.19 -2.61 13.97
N VAL A 209 0.00 -2.42 13.43
CA VAL A 209 -1.25 -2.41 14.18
C VAL A 209 -1.74 -3.85 14.33
N ASN A 210 -1.81 -4.34 15.56
CA ASN A 210 -2.25 -5.69 15.88
C ASN A 210 -3.62 -5.67 16.55
N GLY A 211 -4.65 -6.05 15.80
CA GLY A 211 -6.04 -6.04 16.21
C GLY A 211 -6.80 -4.79 15.76
N MET A 212 -8.10 -4.79 16.03
CA MET A 212 -8.98 -3.66 15.72
C MET A 212 -8.97 -2.66 16.88
N LEU A 213 -8.36 -1.50 16.66
CA LEU A 213 -8.24 -0.46 17.68
C LEU A 213 -9.45 0.48 17.64
N SER A 214 -10.16 0.59 18.76
CA SER A 214 -11.26 1.56 18.90
C SER A 214 -10.75 2.85 19.53
N GLY A 215 -10.92 3.96 18.83
CA GLY A 215 -10.46 5.28 19.24
C GLY A 215 -11.54 6.35 19.12
N SER A 216 -11.15 7.59 19.39
CA SER A 216 -11.99 8.78 19.22
C SER A 216 -11.14 9.99 18.86
N GLY A 217 -11.77 11.00 18.24
CA GLY A 217 -11.11 12.23 17.81
C GLY A 217 -10.19 12.01 16.62
N THR A 218 -9.09 12.75 16.59
CA THR A 218 -8.10 12.71 15.50
C THR A 218 -6.80 12.08 16.00
N VAL A 219 -6.10 11.39 15.10
CA VAL A 219 -4.71 10.96 15.28
C VAL A 219 -3.88 11.66 14.22
N GLU A 220 -3.04 12.59 14.65
CA GLU A 220 -2.04 13.20 13.79
C GLU A 220 -0.98 12.16 13.41
N ILE A 221 -0.71 12.04 12.12
CA ILE A 221 0.33 11.16 11.59
C ILE A 221 1.53 12.03 11.24
N GLY A 222 2.65 11.84 11.94
CA GLY A 222 3.88 12.54 11.61
C GLY A 222 4.52 12.04 10.31
N ALA A 223 5.54 12.76 9.84
CA ALA A 223 6.29 12.36 8.66
C ALA A 223 7.01 11.01 8.82
N ASP A 224 7.35 10.37 7.70
CA ASP A 224 8.13 9.12 7.61
C ASP A 224 7.49 7.96 8.38
N LYS A 225 6.21 7.68 8.09
CA LYS A 225 5.45 6.61 8.76
C LYS A 225 5.00 5.55 7.79
N THR A 226 5.16 4.30 8.20
CA THR A 226 4.41 3.17 7.62
C THR A 226 3.48 2.64 8.69
N ILE A 227 2.17 2.82 8.51
CA ILE A 227 1.14 2.27 9.39
C ILE A 227 0.55 1.06 8.70
N ARG A 228 0.64 -0.10 9.34
CA ARG A 228 0.27 -1.35 8.68
C ARG A 228 -0.46 -2.32 9.58
N GLY A 229 -1.59 -2.85 9.13
CA GLY A 229 -2.30 -3.90 9.85
C GLY A 229 -1.55 -5.23 9.84
N VAL A 230 -1.56 -5.95 10.97
CA VAL A 230 -1.09 -7.34 11.08
C VAL A 230 -2.23 -8.29 10.73
N GLY A 231 -2.02 -9.16 9.75
CA GLY A 231 -3.06 -10.08 9.26
C GLY A 231 -4.27 -9.36 8.68
N SER A 232 -5.38 -10.06 8.51
CA SER A 232 -6.59 -9.51 7.86
C SER A 232 -7.55 -8.76 8.79
N GLY A 233 -7.40 -8.91 10.11
CA GLY A 233 -8.34 -8.38 11.11
C GLY A 233 -7.91 -7.09 11.80
N SER A 234 -6.76 -6.54 11.44
CA SER A 234 -6.20 -5.35 12.10
C SER A 234 -6.70 -4.06 11.48
N GLY A 235 -6.81 -3.02 12.29
CA GLY A 235 -7.46 -1.80 11.83
C GLY A 235 -7.75 -0.78 12.92
N ILE A 236 -8.54 0.23 12.55
CA ILE A 236 -8.93 1.33 13.43
C ILE A 236 -10.37 1.78 13.20
N SER A 237 -11.04 2.20 14.27
CA SER A 237 -12.44 2.61 14.25
C SER A 237 -12.66 3.87 15.10
N GLY A 238 -13.54 4.75 14.62
CA GLY A 238 -14.05 5.89 15.41
C GLY A 238 -13.14 7.10 15.47
N THR A 239 -12.10 7.18 14.63
CA THR A 239 -11.11 8.25 14.65
C THR A 239 -10.71 8.65 13.23
N THR A 240 -10.26 9.90 13.05
CA THR A 240 -9.65 10.39 11.82
C THR A 240 -8.15 10.13 11.86
N LEU A 241 -7.59 9.60 10.78
CA LEU A 241 -6.15 9.61 10.53
C LEU A 241 -5.82 10.88 9.74
N ASN A 242 -5.16 11.84 10.37
CA ASN A 242 -4.87 13.14 9.76
C ASN A 242 -3.40 13.25 9.34
N ILE A 243 -3.16 13.61 8.09
CA ILE A 243 -1.83 13.85 7.52
C ILE A 243 -1.82 15.26 6.95
N GLU A 244 -1.29 16.22 7.70
CA GLU A 244 -1.36 17.64 7.33
C GLU A 244 0.00 18.35 7.35
N ASP A 245 0.12 19.42 6.55
CA ASP A 245 1.22 20.40 6.60
C ASP A 245 2.65 19.83 6.49
N MET A 246 2.84 18.84 5.61
CA MET A 246 4.13 18.16 5.43
C MET A 246 4.44 17.87 3.96
N SER A 247 5.50 18.48 3.43
CA SER A 247 5.94 18.26 2.05
C SER A 247 7.46 18.02 1.97
N PRO A 248 7.94 16.75 1.90
CA PRO A 248 7.16 15.51 1.90
C PRO A 248 6.66 15.11 3.30
N ALA A 249 5.47 14.50 3.35
CA ALA A 249 4.99 13.73 4.50
C ALA A 249 5.61 12.33 4.50
N ASN A 250 5.74 11.71 3.32
CA ASN A 250 6.30 10.38 3.15
C ASN A 250 5.59 9.35 4.05
N VAL A 251 4.30 9.11 3.81
CA VAL A 251 3.45 8.25 4.64
C VAL A 251 2.87 7.09 3.83
N ILE A 252 2.87 5.89 4.41
CA ILE A 252 2.21 4.70 3.89
C ILE A 252 1.16 4.24 4.91
N ILE A 253 -0.09 4.06 4.47
CA ILE A 253 -1.15 3.39 5.25
C ILE A 253 -1.55 2.13 4.49
N GLN A 254 -1.32 0.97 5.10
CA GLN A 254 -1.41 -0.30 4.40
C GLN A 254 -2.14 -1.40 5.20
N ASN A 255 -2.94 -2.24 4.54
CA ASN A 255 -3.51 -3.45 5.16
C ASN A 255 -4.40 -3.21 6.39
N MET A 256 -5.04 -2.05 6.47
CA MET A 256 -5.88 -1.67 7.60
C MET A 256 -7.35 -1.87 7.27
N ASN A 257 -8.12 -2.39 8.24
CA ASN A 257 -9.56 -2.17 8.26
C ASN A 257 -9.84 -0.81 8.89
N ILE A 258 -10.35 0.15 8.12
CA ILE A 258 -10.59 1.52 8.59
C ILE A 258 -12.10 1.74 8.60
N ARG A 259 -12.65 2.01 9.79
CA ARG A 259 -14.08 2.30 9.95
C ARG A 259 -14.29 3.80 10.13
N GLY A 260 -15.27 4.32 9.40
CA GLY A 260 -15.63 5.74 9.39
C GLY A 260 -15.79 6.33 10.79
N LYS A 261 -15.47 7.61 10.90
CA LYS A 261 -15.67 8.42 12.11
C LYS A 261 -16.98 9.21 11.98
N VAL A 262 -17.86 9.10 12.97
CA VAL A 262 -19.07 9.92 12.98
C VAL A 262 -18.71 11.40 12.93
N GLY A 263 -19.34 12.14 12.00
CA GLY A 263 -19.12 13.58 11.80
C GLY A 263 -17.70 13.96 11.39
N GLY A 264 -16.99 13.12 10.64
CA GLY A 264 -15.75 13.54 9.98
C GLY A 264 -15.14 12.44 9.13
N ASP A 265 -13.97 12.74 8.60
CA ASP A 265 -13.31 11.86 7.64
C ASP A 265 -12.61 10.68 8.31
N ALA A 266 -12.52 9.55 7.61
CA ALA A 266 -11.72 8.43 8.11
C ALA A 266 -10.22 8.67 7.90
N ILE A 267 -9.83 9.17 6.72
CA ILE A 267 -8.49 9.65 6.39
C ILE A 267 -8.61 11.04 5.78
N GLN A 268 -7.82 11.97 6.29
CA GLN A 268 -7.76 13.35 5.81
C GLN A 268 -6.30 13.68 5.48
N ILE A 269 -6.08 14.22 4.28
CA ILE A 269 -4.77 14.58 3.73
C ILE A 269 -4.84 16.02 3.25
N GLU A 270 -4.12 16.92 3.92
CA GLU A 270 -4.20 18.37 3.66
C GLU A 270 -2.80 18.96 3.55
N SER A 271 -2.48 19.71 2.49
CA SER A 271 -1.15 20.38 2.41
C SER A 271 0.03 19.41 2.57
N ALA A 272 -0.19 18.14 2.21
CA ALA A 272 0.75 17.05 2.45
C ALA A 272 1.09 16.28 1.17
N THR A 273 2.35 15.82 1.05
CA THR A 273 2.82 15.16 -0.17
C THR A 273 3.51 13.83 0.05
N HIS A 274 3.54 12.99 -1.00
CA HIS A 274 4.13 11.63 -1.01
C HIS A 274 3.44 10.67 -0.05
N ILE A 275 2.24 10.25 -0.43
CA ILE A 275 1.38 9.40 0.40
C ILE A 275 0.89 8.19 -0.41
N TRP A 276 0.96 7.01 0.20
CA TRP A 276 0.48 5.76 -0.38
C TRP A 276 -0.56 5.09 0.52
N ILE A 277 -1.79 4.97 0.00
CA ILE A 277 -2.92 4.31 0.66
C ILE A 277 -3.15 2.98 -0.07
N ASP A 278 -2.79 1.86 0.55
CA ASP A 278 -2.71 0.57 -0.14
C ASP A 278 -3.34 -0.61 0.61
N HIS A 279 -4.08 -1.48 -0.08
CA HIS A 279 -4.66 -2.70 0.53
C HIS A 279 -5.48 -2.46 1.81
N ASN A 280 -6.14 -1.32 1.94
CA ASN A 280 -7.02 -1.06 3.07
C ASN A 280 -8.45 -1.49 2.74
N THR A 281 -9.19 -1.94 3.75
CA THR A 281 -10.65 -2.09 3.67
C THR A 281 -11.29 -0.96 4.46
N MET A 282 -11.95 -0.05 3.76
CA MET A 282 -12.55 1.17 4.29
C MET A 282 -14.08 1.08 4.22
N SER A 283 -14.78 1.37 5.32
CA SER A 283 -16.25 1.24 5.37
C SER A 283 -16.93 2.04 6.47
N SER A 284 -18.21 2.34 6.27
CA SER A 284 -19.12 2.84 7.31
C SER A 284 -20.46 2.08 7.22
N THR A 285 -21.58 2.78 7.35
CA THR A 285 -22.94 2.38 6.98
C THR A 285 -23.47 3.27 5.85
N ILE A 286 -24.48 2.79 5.11
CA ILE A 286 -25.25 3.62 4.16
C ILE A 286 -26.71 3.82 4.61
N GLU A 287 -27.08 3.20 5.71
CA GLU A 287 -28.42 3.22 6.30
C GLU A 287 -28.70 4.54 7.03
N ASP A 288 -27.63 5.23 7.44
CA ASP A 288 -27.70 6.53 8.09
C ASP A 288 -27.73 7.68 7.06
N SER A 289 -28.02 8.89 7.53
CA SER A 289 -27.96 10.11 6.73
C SER A 289 -26.61 10.26 6.01
N PRO A 290 -26.56 10.86 4.80
CA PRO A 290 -25.31 11.15 4.09
C PRO A 290 -24.27 11.96 4.89
N ASP A 291 -24.72 12.67 5.93
CA ASP A 291 -23.90 13.50 6.81
C ASP A 291 -23.65 12.87 8.20
N HIS A 292 -24.10 11.63 8.43
CA HIS A 292 -23.78 10.93 9.68
C HIS A 292 -22.27 10.64 9.79
N TYR A 293 -21.69 10.22 8.67
CA TYR A 293 -20.26 10.24 8.40
C TYR A 293 -19.97 11.36 7.40
N ASP A 294 -18.70 11.76 7.25
CA ASP A 294 -18.31 12.64 6.16
C ASP A 294 -17.58 11.86 5.06
N GLY A 295 -16.32 12.19 4.74
CA GLY A 295 -15.50 11.49 3.76
C GLY A 295 -14.88 10.18 4.25
N MET A 296 -14.57 9.26 3.34
CA MET A 296 -13.69 8.13 3.68
C MET A 296 -12.21 8.49 3.48
N LEU A 297 -11.90 9.19 2.39
CA LEU A 297 -10.55 9.64 2.05
C LEU A 297 -10.60 11.00 1.37
N ASP A 298 -10.29 12.05 2.11
CA ASP A 298 -10.28 13.41 1.59
C ASP A 298 -8.84 13.90 1.39
N ILE A 299 -8.61 14.51 0.22
CA ILE A 299 -7.32 14.99 -0.27
C ILE A 299 -7.50 16.45 -0.70
N THR A 300 -7.01 17.38 0.10
CA THR A 300 -7.37 18.80 0.00
C THR A 300 -6.14 19.70 0.16
N HIS A 301 -6.34 21.01 0.02
CA HIS A 301 -5.34 22.04 0.32
C HIS A 301 -3.99 21.78 -0.34
N ALA A 302 -3.93 21.74 -1.67
CA ALA A 302 -2.69 21.51 -2.42
C ALA A 302 -1.91 20.22 -2.05
N ALA A 303 -2.56 19.23 -1.42
CA ALA A 303 -1.98 17.90 -1.24
C ALA A 303 -1.56 17.29 -2.59
N ASP A 304 -0.51 16.47 -2.60
CA ASP A 304 0.12 16.12 -3.88
C ASP A 304 0.95 14.82 -3.85
N TYR A 305 1.21 14.25 -5.03
CA TYR A 305 1.96 13.01 -5.17
C TYR A 305 1.37 11.85 -4.36
N ILE A 306 0.11 11.50 -4.66
CA ILE A 306 -0.64 10.50 -3.89
C ILE A 306 -0.99 9.30 -4.77
N THR A 307 -0.95 8.10 -4.18
CA THR A 307 -1.44 6.87 -4.81
C THR A 307 -2.37 6.14 -3.87
N VAL A 308 -3.52 5.75 -4.41
CA VAL A 308 -4.57 4.99 -3.75
C VAL A 308 -4.72 3.71 -4.54
N SER A 309 -4.22 2.60 -4.01
CA SER A 309 -4.16 1.34 -4.75
C SER A 309 -4.68 0.14 -3.99
N TRP A 310 -5.32 -0.79 -4.70
CA TRP A 310 -5.72 -2.08 -4.13
C TRP A 310 -6.58 -1.98 -2.86
N ASN A 311 -7.25 -0.86 -2.62
CA ASN A 311 -8.14 -0.71 -1.48
C ASN A 311 -9.53 -1.25 -1.83
N VAL A 312 -10.29 -1.63 -0.81
CA VAL A 312 -11.75 -1.71 -0.93
C VAL A 312 -12.36 -0.56 -0.15
N ILE A 313 -13.20 0.25 -0.79
CA ILE A 313 -14.07 1.21 -0.11
C ILE A 313 -15.51 0.79 -0.35
N ARG A 314 -16.26 0.56 0.73
CA ARG A 314 -17.61 0.03 0.63
C ARG A 314 -18.58 0.57 1.65
N ASN A 315 -19.86 0.52 1.32
CA ASN A 315 -20.96 0.95 2.19
C ASN A 315 -20.71 2.34 2.77
N HIS A 316 -20.55 3.34 1.90
CA HIS A 316 -20.29 4.71 2.32
C HIS A 316 -20.89 5.74 1.36
N TRP A 317 -21.28 6.90 1.88
CA TRP A 317 -21.91 7.96 1.08
C TRP A 317 -20.88 8.77 0.29
N LYS A 318 -19.96 9.47 0.96
CA LYS A 318 -19.01 10.41 0.34
C LYS A 318 -17.62 9.80 0.30
N THR A 319 -17.29 9.14 -0.80
CA THR A 319 -16.12 8.23 -0.83
C THR A 319 -14.79 8.95 -0.70
N SER A 320 -14.40 9.72 -1.71
CA SER A 320 -13.11 10.39 -1.77
C SER A 320 -13.19 11.72 -2.50
N LEU A 321 -12.98 12.80 -1.75
CA LEU A 321 -12.92 14.15 -2.29
C LEU A 321 -11.48 14.53 -2.60
N VAL A 322 -11.25 15.09 -3.78
CA VAL A 322 -9.97 15.69 -4.19
C VAL A 322 -10.22 17.15 -4.53
N GLY A 323 -9.75 18.05 -3.68
CA GLY A 323 -10.04 19.49 -3.73
C GLY A 323 -11.43 19.82 -3.14
N HIS A 324 -11.44 20.52 -2.00
CA HIS A 324 -12.64 20.65 -1.17
C HIS A 324 -13.65 21.71 -1.68
N SER A 325 -13.18 22.77 -2.32
CA SER A 325 -13.99 23.95 -2.64
C SER A 325 -13.78 24.46 -4.06
N ASP A 326 -14.86 24.83 -4.74
CA ASP A 326 -14.83 25.50 -6.06
C ASP A 326 -14.10 26.85 -6.01
N GLY A 327 -14.00 27.46 -4.83
CA GLY A 327 -13.30 28.72 -4.60
C GLY A 327 -11.80 28.59 -4.33
N ASN A 328 -11.25 27.38 -4.20
CA ASN A 328 -9.87 27.16 -3.75
C ASN A 328 -8.84 27.02 -4.88
N GLY A 329 -9.21 27.38 -6.11
CA GLY A 329 -8.36 27.15 -7.28
C GLY A 329 -7.01 27.88 -7.25
N SER A 330 -6.82 28.93 -6.45
CA SER A 330 -5.52 29.60 -6.31
C SER A 330 -4.49 28.75 -5.56
N GLU A 331 -4.94 27.88 -4.66
CA GLU A 331 -4.09 26.95 -3.92
C GLU A 331 -3.97 25.62 -4.68
N ASP A 332 -5.08 25.07 -5.16
CA ASP A 332 -5.12 23.68 -5.66
C ASP A 332 -4.58 23.50 -7.09
N ARG A 333 -4.55 24.55 -7.92
CA ARG A 333 -4.07 24.44 -9.31
C ARG A 333 -2.56 24.19 -9.35
N GLY A 334 -2.16 23.12 -10.03
CA GLY A 334 -0.77 22.65 -10.07
C GLY A 334 -0.43 21.57 -9.04
N HIS A 335 -1.39 21.23 -8.19
CA HIS A 335 -1.31 20.20 -7.16
C HIS A 335 -2.35 19.09 -7.39
N LEU A 336 -2.71 18.34 -6.34
CA LEU A 336 -3.75 17.31 -6.35
C LEU A 336 -3.51 16.21 -7.39
N ARG A 337 -2.24 15.84 -7.61
CA ARG A 337 -1.88 14.75 -8.52
C ARG A 337 -2.03 13.42 -7.80
N VAL A 338 -3.14 12.75 -8.09
CA VAL A 338 -3.54 11.49 -7.45
C VAL A 338 -3.65 10.37 -8.47
N THR A 339 -3.21 9.17 -8.10
CA THR A 339 -3.41 7.94 -8.87
C THR A 339 -4.35 7.01 -8.11
N TYR A 340 -5.41 6.54 -8.76
CA TYR A 340 -6.31 5.51 -8.25
C TYR A 340 -6.16 4.27 -9.12
N HIS A 341 -5.71 3.15 -8.57
CA HIS A 341 -5.70 1.90 -9.33
C HIS A 341 -6.01 0.65 -8.56
N HIS A 342 -6.66 -0.30 -9.24
CA HIS A 342 -6.99 -1.61 -8.65
C HIS A 342 -7.82 -1.54 -7.37
N ASN A 343 -8.50 -0.42 -7.13
CA ASN A 343 -9.41 -0.30 -5.99
C ASN A 343 -10.78 -0.90 -6.35
N TRP A 344 -11.45 -1.41 -5.33
CA TRP A 344 -12.84 -1.82 -5.41
C TRP A 344 -13.74 -0.82 -4.68
N PHE A 345 -14.63 -0.17 -5.41
CA PHE A 345 -15.70 0.66 -4.88
C PHE A 345 -17.02 -0.12 -4.95
N ASP A 346 -17.54 -0.55 -3.80
CA ASP A 346 -18.76 -1.39 -3.73
C ASP A 346 -19.82 -0.75 -2.84
N ARG A 347 -21.03 -0.55 -3.37
CA ARG A 347 -22.12 0.11 -2.60
C ARG A 347 -21.69 1.46 -2.03
N THR A 348 -20.91 2.22 -2.80
CA THR A 348 -20.67 3.64 -2.54
C THR A 348 -21.77 4.48 -3.17
N PHE A 349 -22.00 5.70 -2.68
CA PHE A 349 -23.02 6.59 -3.25
C PHE A 349 -22.44 7.59 -4.24
N GLU A 350 -21.41 8.33 -3.82
CA GLU A 350 -20.75 9.35 -4.64
C GLU A 350 -19.24 9.47 -4.38
N ARG A 351 -18.56 10.27 -5.23
CA ARG A 351 -17.18 10.75 -5.06
C ARG A 351 -16.12 9.64 -5.11
N SER A 352 -16.09 8.78 -6.12
CA SER A 352 -15.13 7.67 -6.24
C SER A 352 -14.11 7.81 -7.40
N PRO A 353 -13.33 8.90 -7.55
CA PRO A 353 -13.29 10.14 -6.76
C PRO A 353 -14.15 11.28 -7.35
N ARG A 354 -14.40 12.34 -6.57
CA ARG A 354 -14.79 13.67 -7.09
C ARG A 354 -13.58 14.60 -7.03
N VAL A 355 -13.19 15.17 -8.16
CA VAL A 355 -11.93 15.92 -8.32
C VAL A 355 -12.18 17.33 -8.82
N ARG A 356 -11.52 18.29 -8.16
CA ARG A 356 -11.37 19.68 -8.59
C ARG A 356 -9.91 20.01 -8.86
N PHE A 357 -9.65 20.82 -9.89
CA PHE A 357 -8.36 21.43 -10.27
C PHE A 357 -7.17 20.51 -10.58
N GLY A 358 -7.08 19.32 -9.96
CA GLY A 358 -5.94 18.42 -10.11
C GLY A 358 -5.73 17.99 -11.56
N GLU A 359 -4.46 18.04 -12.01
CA GLU A 359 -4.09 17.60 -13.34
C GLU A 359 -2.65 17.03 -13.37
N THR A 360 -2.41 15.82 -13.89
CA THR A 360 -3.39 14.83 -14.36
C THR A 360 -3.72 13.85 -13.23
N VAL A 361 -4.99 13.70 -12.88
CA VAL A 361 -5.44 12.61 -12.01
C VAL A 361 -5.63 11.35 -12.85
N HIS A 362 -5.04 10.24 -12.42
CA HIS A 362 -5.04 9.00 -13.19
C HIS A 362 -5.89 7.95 -12.47
N VAL A 363 -6.95 7.49 -13.13
CA VAL A 363 -7.91 6.52 -12.57
C VAL A 363 -7.93 5.31 -13.49
N PHE A 364 -7.22 4.24 -13.12
CA PHE A 364 -7.10 3.07 -13.99
C PHE A 364 -7.32 1.73 -13.31
N ASN A 365 -7.89 0.77 -14.03
CA ASN A 365 -8.07 -0.61 -13.56
C ASN A 365 -8.78 -0.73 -12.20
N ASN A 366 -9.67 0.21 -11.86
CA ASN A 366 -10.54 0.10 -10.69
C ASN A 366 -11.83 -0.65 -11.05
N TYR A 367 -12.45 -1.26 -10.04
CA TYR A 367 -13.76 -1.91 -10.16
C TYR A 367 -14.79 -1.16 -9.34
N TYR A 368 -15.85 -0.69 -10.01
CA TYR A 368 -16.98 0.01 -9.44
C TYR A 368 -18.20 -0.89 -9.55
N THR A 369 -18.87 -1.17 -8.42
CA THR A 369 -20.07 -1.98 -8.42
C THR A 369 -21.13 -1.45 -7.47
N ASN A 370 -22.40 -1.54 -7.87
CA ASN A 370 -23.57 -1.16 -7.05
C ASN A 370 -23.52 0.30 -6.57
N VAL A 371 -23.14 1.22 -7.46
CA VAL A 371 -23.15 2.67 -7.22
C VAL A 371 -24.45 3.23 -7.76
N ASP A 372 -25.57 2.71 -7.24
CA ASP A 372 -26.93 2.90 -7.76
C ASP A 372 -27.97 3.06 -6.64
N ASN A 373 -27.53 3.46 -5.46
CA ASN A 373 -28.37 3.62 -4.28
C ASN A 373 -29.60 4.53 -4.51
N ASN A 374 -29.47 5.59 -5.32
CA ASN A 374 -30.61 6.37 -5.80
C ASN A 374 -30.34 7.06 -7.17
N ALA A 375 -31.25 7.96 -7.56
CA ALA A 375 -31.20 8.65 -8.85
C ALA A 375 -29.95 9.52 -9.08
N ASP A 376 -29.30 9.98 -8.01
CA ASP A 376 -28.18 10.93 -8.00
C ASP A 376 -26.81 10.25 -7.78
N SER A 377 -26.77 8.93 -7.55
CA SER A 377 -25.52 8.21 -7.35
C SER A 377 -24.61 8.29 -8.58
N TYR A 378 -23.29 8.43 -8.35
CA TYR A 378 -22.28 8.43 -9.41
C TYR A 378 -20.93 7.90 -8.90
N ALA A 379 -20.11 7.36 -9.81
CA ALA A 379 -18.76 6.93 -9.47
C ALA A 379 -17.77 8.11 -9.52
N ILE A 380 -17.37 8.56 -10.70
CA ILE A 380 -16.29 9.54 -10.87
C ILE A 380 -16.87 10.92 -11.22
N ALA A 381 -16.27 12.00 -10.71
CA ALA A 381 -16.56 13.35 -11.22
C ALA A 381 -15.27 14.14 -11.43
N SER A 382 -15.11 14.66 -12.65
CA SER A 382 -14.12 15.68 -13.01
C SER A 382 -14.82 17.03 -13.11
N VAL A 383 -14.50 17.97 -12.23
CA VAL A 383 -15.13 19.30 -12.16
C VAL A 383 -14.08 20.39 -11.96
N MET A 384 -14.49 21.66 -12.12
CA MET A 384 -13.62 22.83 -11.93
C MET A 384 -12.30 22.74 -12.71
N ASP A 385 -12.38 22.33 -13.98
CA ASP A 385 -11.22 22.17 -14.88
C ASP A 385 -10.17 21.12 -14.42
N ALA A 386 -10.53 20.22 -13.51
CA ALA A 386 -9.72 19.03 -13.22
C ALA A 386 -9.47 18.20 -14.51
N GLY A 387 -8.29 17.58 -14.64
CA GLY A 387 -7.94 16.76 -15.79
C GLY A 387 -7.77 15.29 -15.41
N LEU A 388 -8.72 14.43 -15.81
CA LEU A 388 -8.70 12.99 -15.49
C LEU A 388 -8.45 12.10 -16.71
N LEU A 389 -7.47 11.21 -16.60
CA LEU A 389 -7.38 10.03 -17.47
C LEU A 389 -8.09 8.86 -16.78
N VAL A 390 -9.21 8.40 -17.34
CA VAL A 390 -10.02 7.29 -16.81
C VAL A 390 -9.90 6.11 -17.75
N GLU A 391 -9.10 5.10 -17.42
CA GLU A 391 -8.83 3.99 -18.34
C GLU A 391 -8.83 2.58 -17.77
N GLY A 392 -9.34 1.61 -18.54
CA GLY A 392 -9.32 0.20 -18.13
C GLY A 392 -10.18 -0.10 -16.91
N ASN A 393 -11.08 0.79 -16.48
CA ASN A 393 -11.95 0.56 -15.33
C ASN A 393 -13.17 -0.29 -15.70
N VAL A 394 -13.71 -1.01 -14.72
CA VAL A 394 -14.94 -1.80 -14.85
C VAL A 394 -16.04 -1.17 -14.00
N PHE A 395 -17.18 -0.87 -14.60
CA PHE A 395 -18.38 -0.36 -13.96
C PHE A 395 -19.52 -1.37 -14.14
N GLU A 396 -20.11 -1.82 -13.03
CA GLU A 396 -21.25 -2.74 -13.00
C GLU A 396 -22.35 -2.20 -12.08
N ASN A 397 -23.58 -2.04 -12.56
CA ASN A 397 -24.67 -1.42 -11.77
C ASN A 397 -24.27 -0.05 -11.19
N VAL A 398 -23.77 0.84 -12.06
CA VAL A 398 -23.36 2.19 -11.68
C VAL A 398 -24.30 3.20 -12.32
N ARG A 399 -25.03 3.98 -11.52
CA ARG A 399 -26.05 4.92 -12.01
C ARG A 399 -25.51 5.93 -13.01
N GLN A 400 -24.37 6.54 -12.71
CA GLN A 400 -23.57 7.39 -13.61
C GLN A 400 -22.09 7.05 -13.41
N ALA A 401 -21.41 6.61 -14.47
CA ALA A 401 -20.00 6.23 -14.36
C ALA A 401 -19.09 7.45 -14.17
N CYS A 402 -19.28 8.51 -14.97
CA CYS A 402 -18.46 9.72 -14.86
C CYS A 402 -19.26 11.00 -15.18
N TRP A 403 -19.10 12.03 -14.36
CA TRP A 403 -19.44 13.42 -14.69
C TRP A 403 -18.20 14.18 -15.20
N SER A 404 -18.36 14.96 -16.27
CA SER A 404 -17.32 15.92 -16.69
C SER A 404 -17.88 17.11 -17.46
N ALA A 405 -18.44 16.88 -18.67
CA ALA A 405 -18.78 17.94 -19.61
C ALA A 405 -19.92 18.82 -19.10
N SER A 406 -20.81 18.23 -18.33
CA SER A 406 -21.95 18.91 -17.72
C SER A 406 -21.64 19.53 -16.36
N GLY A 407 -20.43 19.35 -15.81
CA GLY A 407 -20.15 19.64 -14.42
C GLY A 407 -20.89 18.68 -13.48
N TYR A 408 -21.01 19.05 -12.20
CA TYR A 408 -21.85 18.33 -11.23
C TYR A 408 -22.26 19.26 -10.10
N ALA A 409 -23.55 19.25 -9.74
CA ALA A 409 -24.15 20.20 -8.82
C ALA A 409 -23.80 21.65 -9.22
N ASP A 410 -23.25 22.44 -8.29
CA ASP A 410 -22.83 23.82 -8.54
C ASP A 410 -21.42 23.94 -9.17
N SER A 411 -20.70 22.83 -9.32
CA SER A 411 -19.33 22.84 -9.83
C SER A 411 -19.30 22.83 -11.36
N ASP A 412 -18.54 23.77 -11.93
CA ASP A 412 -18.32 23.89 -13.37
C ASP A 412 -17.69 22.62 -13.98
N PRO A 413 -17.80 22.43 -15.31
CA PRO A 413 -17.22 21.29 -16.01
C PRO A 413 -15.71 21.08 -15.75
N GLY A 414 -15.32 19.80 -15.73
CA GLY A 414 -13.92 19.37 -15.77
C GLY A 414 -13.56 18.78 -17.13
N ARG A 415 -12.33 18.26 -17.24
CA ARG A 415 -11.78 17.54 -18.40
C ARG A 415 -11.59 16.07 -18.05
N LEU A 416 -11.97 15.19 -18.97
CA LEU A 416 -11.91 13.74 -18.78
C LEU A 416 -11.70 13.05 -20.12
N VAL A 417 -10.65 12.24 -20.20
CA VAL A 417 -10.40 11.32 -21.31
C VAL A 417 -10.65 9.89 -20.83
N ALA A 418 -11.62 9.22 -21.46
CA ALA A 418 -11.96 7.83 -21.17
C ALA A 418 -11.30 6.88 -22.19
N ARG A 419 -10.71 5.77 -21.73
CA ARG A 419 -10.13 4.74 -22.62
C ARG A 419 -10.40 3.33 -22.11
N ASN A 420 -10.85 2.42 -22.98
CA ASN A 420 -10.95 0.99 -22.65
C ASN A 420 -11.72 0.68 -21.34
N ASN A 421 -12.72 1.47 -20.97
CA ASN A 421 -13.57 1.19 -19.80
C ASN A 421 -14.68 0.21 -20.19
N SER A 422 -15.04 -0.69 -19.27
CA SER A 422 -16.17 -1.62 -19.43
C SER A 422 -17.35 -1.13 -18.60
N LEU A 423 -18.51 -0.95 -19.23
CA LEU A 423 -19.73 -0.52 -18.57
C LEU A 423 -20.80 -1.60 -18.78
N THR A 424 -21.27 -2.21 -17.70
CA THR A 424 -22.37 -3.18 -17.69
C THR A 424 -23.46 -2.66 -16.78
N ASP A 425 -24.70 -2.59 -17.27
CA ASP A 425 -25.85 -2.05 -16.51
C ASP A 425 -25.54 -0.71 -15.83
N SER A 426 -24.78 0.14 -16.53
CA SER A 426 -24.23 1.38 -15.99
C SER A 426 -24.52 2.58 -16.88
N GLY A 427 -24.72 3.74 -16.27
CA GLY A 427 -24.82 5.03 -16.95
C GLY A 427 -23.51 5.45 -17.58
N PRO A 428 -23.53 6.50 -18.43
CA PRO A 428 -22.39 6.88 -19.24
C PRO A 428 -21.21 7.40 -18.40
N CYS A 429 -20.03 7.38 -19.02
CA CYS A 429 -18.88 8.14 -18.58
C CYS A 429 -18.74 9.34 -19.52
N GLU A 430 -19.06 10.55 -19.04
CA GLU A 430 -18.85 11.77 -19.81
C GLU A 430 -17.37 11.98 -20.12
N VAL A 431 -17.10 12.60 -21.26
CA VAL A 431 -15.75 12.99 -21.68
C VAL A 431 -15.75 14.46 -22.05
N ASN A 432 -14.64 15.15 -21.81
CA ASN A 432 -14.48 16.55 -22.17
C ASN A 432 -13.01 16.92 -22.30
N GLY A 433 -12.69 17.72 -23.32
CA GLY A 433 -11.36 18.32 -23.51
C GLY A 433 -10.22 17.30 -23.70
N THR A 434 -9.05 17.67 -23.20
CA THR A 434 -7.83 16.86 -23.20
C THR A 434 -7.23 16.85 -21.80
N VAL A 435 -6.32 15.91 -21.53
CA VAL A 435 -5.61 15.82 -20.25
C VAL A 435 -4.11 15.66 -20.52
N ALA A 436 -3.27 16.19 -19.64
CA ALA A 436 -1.82 16.01 -19.76
C ALA A 436 -1.41 14.52 -19.72
N ALA A 437 -0.23 14.22 -20.27
CA ALA A 437 0.28 12.86 -20.33
C ALA A 437 0.69 12.35 -18.95
N ILE A 438 0.52 11.05 -18.70
CA ILE A 438 1.00 10.38 -17.50
C ILE A 438 2.54 10.31 -17.56
N PRO A 439 3.27 10.86 -16.57
CA PRO A 439 4.73 10.95 -16.64
C PRO A 439 5.46 9.69 -16.17
N TYR A 440 4.75 8.75 -15.56
CA TYR A 440 5.32 7.52 -15.02
C TYR A 440 4.99 6.30 -15.87
N SER A 441 5.83 5.28 -15.77
CA SER A 441 5.58 3.98 -16.39
C SER A 441 4.53 3.21 -15.60
N TYR A 442 3.61 2.58 -16.32
CA TYR A 442 2.61 1.66 -15.77
C TYR A 442 2.22 0.66 -16.86
N THR A 443 1.62 -0.46 -16.45
CA THR A 443 0.96 -1.40 -17.35
C THR A 443 -0.48 -1.51 -16.89
N ALA A 444 -1.42 -1.07 -17.72
CA ALA A 444 -2.83 -1.31 -17.47
C ALA A 444 -3.15 -2.77 -17.78
N ASP A 445 -3.80 -3.49 -16.88
CA ASP A 445 -4.32 -4.82 -17.19
C ASP A 445 -5.38 -4.73 -18.29
N ALA A 446 -5.59 -5.84 -18.98
CA ALA A 446 -6.73 -5.97 -19.88
C ALA A 446 -8.03 -5.77 -19.08
N VAL A 447 -8.93 -4.88 -19.55
CA VAL A 447 -10.16 -4.54 -18.83
C VAL A 447 -11.02 -5.76 -18.43
N GLY A 448 -11.00 -6.83 -19.23
CA GLY A 448 -11.72 -8.07 -18.94
C GLY A 448 -11.19 -8.86 -17.73
N THR A 449 -9.96 -8.60 -17.27
CA THR A 449 -9.38 -9.27 -16.09
C THR A 449 -9.51 -8.45 -14.81
N VAL A 450 -9.79 -7.14 -14.92
CA VAL A 450 -9.79 -6.18 -13.81
C VAL A 450 -10.71 -6.58 -12.68
N LYS A 451 -11.96 -6.96 -12.98
CA LYS A 451 -12.89 -7.43 -11.95
C LYS A 451 -12.31 -8.60 -11.15
N SER A 452 -11.74 -9.60 -11.84
CA SER A 452 -11.18 -10.77 -11.19
C SER A 452 -9.90 -10.48 -10.39
N SER A 453 -9.01 -9.62 -10.90
CA SER A 453 -7.79 -9.24 -10.18
C SER A 453 -8.13 -8.41 -8.96
N VAL A 454 -8.95 -7.38 -9.11
CA VAL A 454 -9.37 -6.49 -8.01
C VAL A 454 -10.13 -7.23 -6.93
N THR A 455 -11.12 -8.05 -7.26
CA THR A 455 -11.89 -8.79 -6.22
C THR A 455 -11.04 -9.85 -5.49
N ALA A 456 -9.99 -10.37 -6.12
CA ALA A 456 -9.09 -11.33 -5.50
C ALA A 456 -8.01 -10.64 -4.63
N GLY A 457 -7.50 -9.49 -5.08
CA GLY A 457 -6.32 -8.85 -4.52
C GLY A 457 -6.57 -7.59 -3.69
N SER A 458 -7.73 -6.93 -3.78
CA SER A 458 -7.94 -5.68 -3.04
C SER A 458 -8.38 -5.89 -1.58
N GLY A 459 -7.96 -4.97 -0.72
CA GLY A 459 -8.40 -4.83 0.67
C GLY A 459 -7.46 -5.45 1.71
N ALA A 460 -7.82 -5.25 2.98
CA ALA A 460 -7.06 -5.77 4.10
C ALA A 460 -7.05 -7.32 4.10
N GLY A 461 -5.90 -7.89 4.44
CA GLY A 461 -5.62 -9.32 4.39
C GLY A 461 -5.26 -9.86 3.01
N LYS A 462 -5.08 -8.99 2.02
CA LYS A 462 -4.76 -9.35 0.63
C LYS A 462 -3.44 -8.79 0.14
N LEU A 463 -2.68 -8.19 1.06
CA LEU A 463 -1.30 -7.85 0.82
C LEU A 463 -0.57 -9.00 0.21
#